data_AF-A0A970X8M3-F1
#
_entry.id   AF-A0A970X8M3-F1
#
_cell.length_a   1.000
_cell.length_b   1.000
_cell.length_c   1.000
_cell.angle_alpha   90.00
_cell.angle_beta   90.00
_cell.angle_gamma   90.00
#
_symmetry.space_group_name_H-M   'P 1'
#
loop_
_entity.id
_entity.type
_entity.pdbx_description
1 polymer ?
#
loop_
_entity_poly.entity_id
_entity_poly.type
_entity_poly.pdbx_seq_one_letter_code
_entity_poly.pdbx_strand_id
1 'polypeptide(L)'
;MNDSATTGPDPASPGGGRRFGGGALAGAAIVALVIGAGAGYAIGHSNGADSGKTDGIAQGKAQEAAKYEQGKPAYQAIYEEGQKAGTATGEKQGEKRGEKKGKEVGFQQGKDVGVKDGEQQGVQTGANAALGGLSGWQNGALYVVTAQDGADVPTVITSRHLMAAGTNYRLCANDQQRLCESPVE
;
A
#
# COMPACT_ATOMS: atom_id res chain seq x y z
N MET A 1 -17.89 59.88 29.12
CA MET A 1 -16.46 59.51 29.18
C MET A 1 -16.21 58.67 27.92
N ASN A 2 -16.07 59.24 26.72
CA ASN A 2 -15.07 60.23 26.28
C ASN A 2 -13.67 59.77 26.73
N ASP A 3 -12.67 59.55 25.88
CA ASP A 3 -12.30 60.20 24.60
C ASP A 3 -11.49 59.20 23.73
N SER A 4 -11.70 59.11 22.40
CA SER A 4 -11.10 59.91 21.29
C SER A 4 -9.58 59.73 21.15
N ALA A 5 -9.02 59.33 20.00
CA ALA A 5 -8.85 60.11 18.77
C ALA A 5 -8.61 59.18 17.54
N THR A 6 -9.26 59.29 16.37
CA THR A 6 -9.11 60.25 15.22
C THR A 6 -7.65 60.37 14.73
N THR A 7 -7.25 60.16 13.46
CA THR A 7 -7.68 60.78 12.17
C THR A 7 -7.12 60.03 10.92
N GLY A 8 -7.83 60.03 9.78
CA GLY A 8 -7.26 59.82 8.41
C GLY A 8 -6.72 61.13 7.79
N PRO A 9 -6.46 61.32 6.46
CA PRO A 9 -6.57 60.45 5.25
C PRO A 9 -5.28 60.40 4.33
N ASP A 10 -5.38 59.66 3.19
CA ASP A 10 -4.58 59.50 1.92
C ASP A 10 -3.53 60.59 1.46
N PRO A 11 -2.74 60.48 0.34
CA PRO A 11 -2.48 59.42 -0.68
C PRO A 11 -0.97 59.23 -1.06
N ALA A 12 -0.59 58.15 -1.80
CA ALA A 12 0.39 58.17 -2.91
C ALA A 12 0.70 56.74 -3.46
N SER A 13 0.31 56.50 -4.72
CA SER A 13 1.00 55.58 -5.65
C SER A 13 2.20 56.33 -6.26
N PRO A 14 3.28 55.75 -6.86
CA PRO A 14 3.44 54.40 -7.41
C PRO A 14 4.79 53.70 -7.09
N GLY A 15 4.85 52.37 -7.20
CA GLY A 15 6.12 51.64 -7.13
C GLY A 15 6.00 50.23 -7.70
N GLY A 16 6.44 50.06 -8.94
CA GLY A 16 6.33 48.82 -9.69
C GLY A 16 7.07 47.64 -9.08
N GLY A 17 6.58 46.44 -9.38
CA GLY A 17 7.29 45.20 -9.03
C GLY A 17 6.42 43.96 -9.14
N ARG A 18 6.00 43.60 -10.36
CA ARG A 18 5.48 42.26 -10.68
C ARG A 18 6.55 41.21 -10.36
N ARG A 19 6.31 40.27 -9.45
CA ARG A 19 6.81 38.87 -9.52
C ARG A 19 5.85 37.91 -8.84
N PHE A 20 5.04 37.20 -9.64
CA PHE A 20 4.30 36.01 -9.23
C PHE A 20 5.28 34.81 -9.18
N GLY A 21 5.41 34.18 -8.01
CA GLY A 21 6.05 32.89 -7.82
C GLY A 21 5.00 31.77 -7.92
N GLY A 22 5.20 30.84 -8.84
CA GLY A 22 4.23 29.84 -9.25
C GLY A 22 4.17 28.58 -8.37
N GLY A 23 3.06 27.86 -8.52
CA GLY A 23 2.85 26.55 -7.92
C GLY A 23 1.39 26.12 -7.91
N ALA A 24 0.75 26.00 -9.08
CA ALA A 24 -0.60 25.45 -9.19
C ALA A 24 -0.77 24.61 -10.47
N LEU A 25 -1.01 23.31 -10.25
CA LEU A 25 -1.87 22.41 -11.04
C LEU A 25 -1.57 22.29 -12.55
N ALA A 26 -0.60 21.45 -12.88
CA ALA A 26 -0.53 20.79 -14.19
C ALA A 26 -1.58 19.66 -14.24
N GLY A 27 -2.77 19.97 -14.75
CA GLY A 27 -3.82 18.99 -14.92
C GLY A 27 -4.94 19.54 -15.80
N ALA A 28 -4.87 19.22 -17.09
CA ALA A 28 -5.90 19.43 -18.10
C ALA A 28 -6.25 20.90 -18.45
N ALA A 29 -5.24 21.68 -18.85
CA ALA A 29 -5.44 22.53 -20.02
C ALA A 29 -4.89 21.73 -21.21
N ILE A 30 -5.74 21.02 -21.95
CA ILE A 30 -5.41 20.72 -23.34
C ILE A 30 -5.35 22.09 -24.00
N VAL A 31 -4.13 22.59 -24.00
CA VAL A 31 -3.68 23.72 -24.76
C VAL A 31 -3.84 23.28 -26.21
N ALA A 32 -5.02 23.52 -26.77
CA ALA A 32 -5.17 23.70 -28.20
C ALA A 32 -4.50 25.03 -28.59
N LEU A 33 -3.19 25.18 -28.31
CA LEU A 33 -2.30 26.09 -29.05
C LEU A 33 -1.87 25.34 -30.32
N VAL A 34 -2.85 25.04 -31.16
CA VAL A 34 -2.58 24.80 -32.57
C VAL A 34 -3.50 25.71 -33.38
N ILE A 35 -3.49 27.00 -33.05
CA ILE A 35 -3.89 28.00 -34.04
C ILE A 35 -2.65 28.26 -34.88
N GLY A 36 -2.68 27.70 -36.08
CA GLY A 36 -1.56 27.58 -36.99
C GLY A 36 -0.84 28.90 -37.25
N ALA A 37 0.44 28.92 -36.90
CA ALA A 37 1.39 29.72 -37.65
C ALA A 37 1.48 29.11 -39.06
N GLY A 38 0.86 29.72 -40.08
CA GLY A 38 1.36 29.52 -41.44
C GLY A 38 0.45 29.62 -42.66
N ALA A 39 -0.87 29.81 -42.59
CA ALA A 39 -1.67 29.88 -43.83
C ALA A 39 -2.72 30.99 -43.82
N GLY A 40 -2.29 32.22 -44.12
CA GLY A 40 -3.17 33.36 -44.30
C GLY A 40 -2.42 34.69 -44.38
N TYR A 41 -1.33 34.77 -45.16
CA TYR A 41 -0.68 36.04 -45.46
C TYR A 41 -0.79 36.32 -46.96
N ALA A 42 -1.17 37.57 -47.28
CA ALA A 42 -1.58 38.14 -48.57
C ALA A 42 -3.03 37.79 -48.97
N ILE A 43 -3.91 38.77 -49.27
CA ILE A 43 -3.76 39.91 -50.17
C ILE A 43 -4.63 41.10 -49.68
N GLY A 44 -4.13 42.34 -49.83
CA GLY A 44 -4.99 43.54 -49.81
C GLY A 44 -4.35 44.81 -49.24
N HIS A 45 -3.42 45.46 -49.95
CA HIS A 45 -3.08 46.86 -49.71
C HIS A 45 -4.09 47.74 -50.46
N SER A 46 -5.08 48.29 -49.75
CA SER A 46 -5.71 49.58 -50.07
C SER A 46 -6.69 49.99 -48.95
N ASN A 47 -6.38 51.08 -48.26
CA ASN A 47 -7.26 51.99 -47.50
C ASN A 47 -8.52 51.43 -46.80
N GLY A 48 -8.43 50.25 -46.19
CA GLY A 48 -9.44 49.70 -45.27
C GLY A 48 -9.02 49.93 -43.83
N ALA A 49 -9.87 50.63 -43.08
CA ALA A 49 -9.72 50.93 -41.66
C ALA A 49 -9.47 49.66 -40.81
N ASP A 50 -8.99 49.86 -39.57
CA ASP A 50 -8.73 48.83 -38.55
C ASP A 50 -9.79 47.70 -38.47
N SER A 51 -11.03 47.99 -38.87
CA SER A 51 -12.15 47.05 -39.00
C SER A 51 -11.87 45.85 -39.91
N GLY A 52 -11.23 46.02 -41.08
CA GLY A 52 -10.99 44.92 -42.02
C GLY A 52 -9.99 43.88 -41.50
N LYS A 53 -9.00 44.34 -40.71
CA LYS A 53 -8.02 43.47 -40.06
C LYS A 53 -8.63 42.75 -38.85
N THR A 54 -9.46 43.43 -38.06
CA THR A 54 -10.17 42.80 -36.94
C THR A 54 -11.22 41.79 -37.41
N ASP A 55 -11.96 42.08 -38.48
CA ASP A 55 -12.98 41.19 -39.03
C ASP A 55 -12.36 39.92 -39.60
N GLY A 56 -11.24 40.02 -40.32
CA GLY A 56 -10.50 38.86 -40.82
C GLY A 56 -9.94 37.97 -39.70
N ILE A 57 -9.43 38.57 -38.62
CA ILE A 57 -8.95 37.83 -37.43
C ILE A 57 -10.12 37.13 -36.72
N ALA A 58 -11.25 37.81 -36.55
CA ALA A 58 -12.44 37.28 -35.90
C ALA A 58 -13.03 36.11 -36.71
N GLN A 59 -13.14 36.26 -38.03
CA GLN A 59 -13.58 35.20 -38.94
C GLN A 59 -12.62 34.01 -38.93
N GLY A 60 -11.30 34.24 -38.97
CA GLY A 60 -10.31 33.17 -38.91
C GLY A 60 -10.40 32.35 -37.61
N LYS A 61 -10.57 33.01 -36.45
CA LYS A 61 -10.82 32.31 -35.17
C LYS A 61 -12.13 31.53 -35.17
N ALA A 62 -13.21 32.12 -35.68
CA ALA A 62 -14.51 31.45 -35.73
C ALA A 62 -14.46 30.20 -36.62
N GLN A 63 -13.76 30.28 -37.76
CA GLN A 63 -13.57 29.16 -38.68
C GLN A 63 -12.71 28.04 -38.08
N GLU A 64 -11.69 28.39 -37.28
CA GLU A 64 -10.84 27.43 -36.60
C GLU A 64 -11.57 26.76 -35.43
N ALA A 65 -12.28 27.54 -34.60
CA ALA A 65 -13.13 27.01 -33.53
C ALA A 65 -14.22 26.07 -34.05
N ALA A 66 -14.83 26.39 -35.21
CA ALA A 66 -15.85 25.56 -35.84
C ALA A 66 -15.37 24.14 -36.22
N LYS A 67 -14.06 23.91 -36.35
CA LYS A 67 -13.50 22.56 -36.61
C LYS A 67 -13.57 21.67 -35.38
N TYR A 68 -13.54 22.26 -34.19
CA TYR A 68 -13.49 21.56 -32.89
C TYR A 68 -14.82 21.64 -32.14
N GLU A 69 -15.90 22.05 -32.80
CA GLU A 69 -17.24 21.94 -32.25
C GLU A 69 -17.60 20.47 -31.97
N GLN A 70 -18.42 20.27 -30.94
CA GLN A 70 -18.86 18.95 -30.54
C GLN A 70 -19.57 18.23 -31.70
N GLY A 71 -19.16 16.99 -31.98
CA GLY A 71 -19.66 16.20 -33.10
C GLY A 71 -18.92 16.40 -34.43
N LYS A 72 -17.93 17.30 -34.49
CA LYS A 72 -17.00 17.38 -35.62
C LYS A 72 -15.90 16.30 -35.51
N PRO A 73 -15.34 15.83 -36.64
CA PRO A 73 -14.28 14.83 -36.64
C PRO A 73 -13.04 15.23 -35.82
N ALA A 74 -12.64 16.51 -35.82
CA ALA A 74 -11.48 16.95 -35.07
C ALA A 74 -11.73 16.97 -33.55
N TYR A 75 -12.95 17.29 -33.11
CA TYR A 75 -13.36 17.14 -31.72
C TYR A 75 -13.34 15.68 -31.29
N GLN A 76 -13.93 14.78 -32.10
CA GLN A 76 -13.95 13.34 -31.83
C GLN A 76 -12.55 12.76 -31.71
N ALA A 77 -11.62 13.13 -32.60
CA ALA A 77 -10.25 12.66 -32.54
C ALA A 77 -9.57 13.02 -31.20
N ILE A 78 -9.70 14.28 -30.76
CA ILE A 78 -9.13 14.72 -29.47
C ILE A 78 -9.82 14.03 -28.29
N TYR A 79 -11.14 13.87 -28.35
CA TYR A 79 -11.91 13.20 -27.31
C TYR A 79 -11.51 11.72 -27.18
N GLU A 80 -11.41 11.00 -28.29
CA GLU A 80 -11.01 9.59 -28.33
C GLU A 80 -9.56 9.39 -27.86
N GLU A 81 -8.63 10.25 -28.29
CA GLU A 81 -7.24 10.25 -27.82
C GLU A 81 -7.18 10.46 -26.30
N GLY A 82 -7.92 11.45 -25.79
CA GLY A 82 -8.03 11.75 -24.37
C GLY A 82 -8.62 10.58 -23.57
N GLN A 83 -9.66 9.94 -24.10
CA GLN A 83 -10.25 8.74 -23.48
C GLN A 83 -9.27 7.58 -23.45
N LYS A 84 -8.60 7.29 -24.57
CA LYS A 84 -7.62 6.22 -24.68
C LYS A 84 -6.45 6.42 -23.71
N ALA A 85 -5.90 7.64 -23.65
CA ALA A 85 -4.82 7.99 -22.73
C ALA A 85 -5.27 7.90 -21.26
N GLY A 86 -6.47 8.39 -20.95
CA GLY A 86 -7.07 8.32 -19.63
C GLY A 86 -7.28 6.88 -19.15
N THR A 87 -7.91 6.04 -19.98
CA THR A 87 -8.15 4.62 -19.69
C THR A 87 -6.84 3.85 -19.51
N ALA A 88 -5.90 3.96 -20.46
CA ALA A 88 -4.63 3.25 -20.38
C ALA A 88 -3.81 3.64 -19.13
N THR A 89 -3.83 4.92 -18.76
CA THR A 89 -3.14 5.40 -17.55
C THR A 89 -3.86 4.94 -16.29
N GLY A 90 -5.19 5.03 -16.27
CA GLY A 90 -6.03 4.63 -15.15
C GLY A 90 -5.89 3.14 -14.83
N GLU A 91 -5.99 2.28 -15.85
CA GLU A 91 -5.84 0.83 -15.72
C GLU A 91 -4.45 0.45 -15.21
N LYS A 92 -3.39 0.94 -15.86
CA LYS A 92 -2.01 0.62 -15.46
C LYS A 92 -1.70 1.05 -14.03
N GLN A 93 -2.18 2.23 -13.61
CA GLN A 93 -1.99 2.70 -12.24
C GLN A 93 -2.85 1.92 -11.24
N GLY A 94 -4.10 1.61 -11.60
CA GLY A 94 -5.01 0.82 -10.80
C GLY A 94 -4.45 -0.57 -10.53
N GLU A 95 -4.03 -1.28 -11.58
CA GLU A 95 -3.43 -2.61 -11.51
C GLU A 95 -2.18 -2.63 -10.64
N LYS A 96 -1.21 -1.75 -10.92
CA LYS A 96 0.05 -1.69 -10.16
C LYS A 96 -0.17 -1.41 -8.67
N ARG A 97 -1.11 -0.52 -8.33
CA ARG A 97 -1.43 -0.20 -6.93
C ARG A 97 -2.20 -1.34 -6.26
N GLY A 98 -3.16 -1.92 -6.96
CA GLY A 98 -3.95 -3.06 -6.49
C GLY A 98 -3.08 -4.27 -6.20
N GLU A 99 -2.20 -4.64 -7.13
CA GLU A 99 -1.30 -5.78 -6.99
C GLU A 99 -0.32 -5.59 -5.83
N LYS A 100 0.33 -4.42 -5.73
CA LYS A 100 1.26 -4.13 -4.64
C LYS A 100 0.57 -4.24 -3.27
N LYS A 101 -0.58 -3.59 -3.12
CA LYS A 101 -1.32 -3.58 -1.84
C LYS A 101 -1.90 -4.95 -1.50
N GLY A 102 -2.42 -5.67 -2.48
CA GLY A 102 -2.93 -7.03 -2.32
C GLY A 102 -1.83 -8.00 -1.87
N LYS A 103 -0.66 -7.96 -2.52
CA LYS A 103 0.50 -8.79 -2.12
C LYS A 103 0.98 -8.46 -0.71
N GLU A 104 1.14 -7.19 -0.36
CA GLU A 104 1.66 -6.78 0.94
C GLU A 104 0.71 -7.18 2.09
N VAL A 105 -0.58 -6.88 1.97
CA VAL A 105 -1.58 -7.24 2.99
C VAL A 105 -1.75 -8.76 3.08
N GLY A 106 -1.90 -9.43 1.93
CA GLY A 106 -2.09 -10.88 1.88
C GLY A 106 -0.90 -11.65 2.44
N PHE A 107 0.33 -11.23 2.11
CA PHE A 107 1.54 -11.85 2.64
C PHE A 107 1.71 -11.60 4.14
N GLN A 108 1.48 -10.37 4.61
CA GLN A 108 1.63 -10.04 6.03
C GLN A 108 0.60 -10.80 6.89
N GLN A 109 -0.68 -10.78 6.51
CA GLN A 109 -1.71 -11.53 7.23
C GLN A 109 -1.49 -13.04 7.15
N GLY A 110 -1.16 -13.56 5.96
CA GLY A 110 -0.87 -14.98 5.78
C GLY A 110 0.32 -15.44 6.62
N LYS A 111 1.37 -14.62 6.72
CA LYS A 111 2.52 -14.89 7.57
C LYS A 111 2.17 -14.84 9.05
N ASP A 112 1.50 -13.79 9.51
CA ASP A 112 1.20 -13.61 10.93
C ASP A 112 0.26 -14.69 11.46
N VAL A 113 -0.81 -15.01 10.71
CA VAL A 113 -1.77 -16.07 11.09
C VAL A 113 -1.17 -17.44 10.87
N GLY A 114 -0.60 -17.69 9.68
CA GLY A 114 -0.08 -19.00 9.32
C GLY A 114 1.10 -19.45 10.20
N VAL A 115 2.00 -18.53 10.57
CA VAL A 115 3.11 -18.84 11.48
C VAL A 115 2.57 -19.08 12.88
N LYS A 116 1.72 -18.19 13.41
CA LYS A 116 1.23 -18.32 14.80
C LYS A 116 0.42 -19.60 15.00
N ASP A 117 -0.56 -19.85 14.14
CA ASP A 117 -1.44 -21.01 14.27
C ASP A 117 -0.69 -22.30 13.96
N GLY A 118 0.15 -22.28 12.92
CA GLY A 118 0.99 -23.43 12.55
C GLY A 118 2.00 -23.79 13.63
N GLU A 119 2.65 -22.81 14.25
CA GLU A 119 3.59 -23.04 15.35
C GLU A 119 2.88 -23.59 16.59
N GLN A 120 1.77 -22.97 17.01
CA GLN A 120 1.01 -23.45 18.17
C GLN A 120 0.52 -24.89 17.98
N GLN A 121 -0.08 -25.18 16.82
CA GLN A 121 -0.58 -26.51 16.51
C GLN A 121 0.56 -27.53 16.38
N GLY A 122 1.67 -27.13 15.75
CA GLY A 122 2.86 -27.96 15.61
C GLY A 122 3.48 -28.31 16.97
N VAL A 123 3.64 -27.31 17.86
CA VAL A 123 4.14 -27.51 19.23
C VAL A 123 3.22 -28.43 20.01
N GLN A 124 1.91 -28.20 19.98
CA GLN A 124 0.95 -29.02 20.71
C GLN A 124 0.93 -30.47 20.21
N THR A 125 0.93 -30.66 18.89
CA THR A 125 0.91 -32.00 18.27
C THR A 125 2.22 -32.74 18.54
N GLY A 126 3.35 -32.06 18.35
CA GLY A 126 4.67 -32.63 18.60
C GLY A 126 4.88 -32.98 20.08
N ALA A 127 4.43 -32.11 21.00
CA ALA A 127 4.48 -32.40 22.43
C ALA A 127 3.61 -33.60 22.79
N ASN A 128 2.38 -33.69 22.28
CA ASN A 128 1.51 -34.83 22.57
C ASN A 128 2.09 -36.15 22.03
N ALA A 129 2.65 -36.12 20.82
CA ALA A 129 3.33 -37.26 20.23
C ALA A 129 4.56 -37.68 21.06
N ALA A 130 5.44 -36.74 21.41
CA ALA A 130 6.64 -37.01 22.20
C ALA A 130 6.33 -37.50 23.63
N LEU A 131 5.25 -37.02 24.24
CA LEU A 131 4.80 -37.47 25.56
C LEU A 131 4.03 -38.80 25.53
N GLY A 132 3.86 -39.42 24.36
CA GLY A 132 3.23 -40.74 24.20
C GLY A 132 1.78 -40.80 24.68
N GLY A 133 1.06 -39.67 24.64
CA GLY A 133 -0.30 -39.57 25.17
C GLY A 133 -0.42 -39.69 26.70
N LEU A 134 0.70 -39.71 27.43
CA LEU A 134 0.70 -39.71 28.89
C LEU A 134 0.22 -38.36 29.41
N SER A 135 -0.79 -38.35 30.28
CA SER A 135 -1.39 -37.15 30.85
C SER A 135 -0.97 -36.94 32.31
N GLY A 136 -1.28 -35.76 32.88
CA GLY A 136 -1.03 -35.47 34.30
C GLY A 136 0.42 -35.12 34.63
N TRP A 137 1.14 -34.49 33.72
CA TRP A 137 2.46 -33.90 33.97
C TRP A 137 2.32 -32.67 34.86
N GLN A 138 3.19 -32.56 35.86
CA GLN A 138 3.19 -31.45 36.81
C GLN A 138 4.38 -30.54 36.52
N ASN A 139 4.11 -29.24 36.41
CA ASN A 139 5.17 -28.25 36.24
C ASN A 139 6.07 -28.24 37.47
N GLY A 140 7.39 -28.28 37.25
CA GLY A 140 8.40 -28.29 38.31
C GLY A 140 8.61 -29.64 39.00
N ALA A 141 7.90 -30.70 38.59
CA ALA A 141 8.13 -32.05 39.11
C ALA A 141 9.23 -32.79 38.34
N LEU A 142 9.95 -33.66 39.02
CA LEU A 142 10.98 -34.52 38.43
C LEU A 142 10.39 -35.90 38.14
N TYR A 143 10.70 -36.42 36.96
CA TYR A 143 10.24 -37.73 36.51
C TYR A 143 11.41 -38.57 36.02
N VAL A 144 11.35 -39.88 36.29
CA VAL A 144 12.13 -40.87 35.54
C VAL A 144 11.24 -41.39 34.42
N VAL A 145 11.74 -41.43 33.18
CA VAL A 145 10.97 -41.80 32.00
C VAL A 145 11.66 -42.90 31.21
N THR A 146 10.88 -43.73 30.54
CA THR A 146 11.36 -44.62 29.48
C THR A 146 10.98 -43.99 28.15
N ALA A 147 11.95 -43.87 27.24
CA ALA A 147 11.73 -43.39 25.89
C ALA A 147 12.16 -44.45 24.86
N GLN A 148 11.50 -44.44 23.71
CA GLN A 148 11.78 -45.30 22.56
C GLN A 148 11.71 -44.47 21.27
N ASP A 149 12.19 -45.04 20.17
CA ASP A 149 12.06 -44.41 18.85
C ASP A 149 10.57 -44.24 18.50
N GLY A 150 10.21 -43.05 18.04
CA GLY A 150 8.86 -42.74 17.60
C GLY A 150 8.67 -42.88 16.10
N ALA A 151 7.41 -43.05 15.68
CA ALA A 151 7.04 -43.06 14.27
C ALA A 151 7.02 -41.64 13.67
N ASP A 152 6.34 -40.70 14.36
CA ASP A 152 6.12 -39.33 13.88
C ASP A 152 7.10 -38.31 14.50
N VAL A 153 7.74 -38.68 15.60
CA VAL A 153 8.73 -37.87 16.32
C VAL A 153 9.95 -38.73 16.66
N PRO A 154 11.17 -38.17 16.78
CA PRO A 154 12.37 -38.98 16.99
C PRO A 154 12.32 -39.87 18.23
N THR A 155 11.67 -39.40 19.30
CA THR A 155 11.54 -40.15 20.55
C THR A 155 10.15 -39.96 21.15
N VAL A 156 9.62 -41.03 21.72
CA VAL A 156 8.34 -41.06 22.41
C VAL A 156 8.54 -41.62 23.81
N ILE A 157 8.02 -40.92 24.81
CA ILE A 157 7.97 -41.41 26.19
C ILE A 157 6.87 -42.46 26.30
N THR A 158 7.24 -43.67 26.70
CA THR A 158 6.31 -44.80 26.85
C THR A 158 5.96 -45.09 28.31
N SER A 159 6.78 -44.62 29.25
CA SER A 159 6.51 -44.74 30.68
C SER A 159 7.03 -43.53 31.45
N ARG A 160 6.40 -43.24 32.59
CA ARG A 160 6.84 -42.17 33.50
C ARG A 160 6.66 -42.58 34.95
N HIS A 161 7.56 -42.10 35.80
CA HIS A 161 7.53 -42.29 37.24
C HIS A 161 7.80 -40.94 37.92
N LEU A 162 6.85 -40.44 38.71
CA LEU A 162 7.00 -39.20 39.47
C LEU A 162 7.93 -39.43 40.66
N MET A 163 9.00 -38.65 40.75
CA MET A 163 9.95 -38.76 41.84
C MET A 163 9.37 -38.20 43.14
N ALA A 164 9.64 -38.89 44.25
CA ALA A 164 9.27 -38.51 45.59
C ALA A 164 10.50 -37.98 46.36
N ALA A 165 10.27 -36.98 47.22
CA ALA A 165 11.28 -36.48 48.13
C ALA A 165 11.65 -37.55 49.17
N GLY A 166 12.92 -37.61 49.56
CA GLY A 166 13.41 -38.61 50.52
C GLY A 166 13.53 -40.02 49.95
N THR A 167 13.51 -40.17 48.62
CA THR A 167 13.68 -41.46 47.93
C THR A 167 14.92 -41.43 47.04
N ASN A 168 15.78 -42.44 47.18
CA ASN A 168 16.86 -42.77 46.27
C ASN A 168 16.33 -43.58 45.09
N TYR A 169 16.77 -43.22 43.87
CA TYR A 169 16.38 -43.87 42.62
C TYR A 169 17.59 -44.46 41.93
N ARG A 170 17.49 -45.71 41.47
CA ARG A 170 18.53 -46.37 40.67
C ARG A 170 17.95 -47.36 39.68
N LEU A 171 18.73 -47.69 38.65
CA LEU A 171 18.43 -48.86 37.82
C LEU A 171 18.64 -50.12 38.66
N CYS A 172 17.73 -51.08 38.53
CA CYS A 172 17.82 -52.33 39.28
C CYS A 172 19.06 -53.11 38.83
N ALA A 173 19.78 -53.71 39.79
CA ALA A 173 21.01 -54.46 39.50
C ALA A 173 20.78 -55.66 38.58
N ASN A 174 19.61 -56.30 38.71
CA ASN A 174 19.23 -57.48 37.94
C ASN A 174 18.51 -57.14 36.61
N ASP A 175 18.14 -55.88 36.42
CA ASP A 175 17.42 -55.40 35.24
C ASP A 175 17.66 -53.89 35.05
N GLN A 176 18.55 -53.55 34.11
CA GLN A 176 18.90 -52.16 33.80
C GLN A 176 17.76 -51.36 33.15
N GLN A 177 16.64 -51.99 32.77
CA GLN A 177 15.46 -51.31 32.25
C GLN A 177 14.40 -51.04 33.32
N ARG A 178 14.62 -51.50 34.55
CA ARG A 178 13.67 -51.32 35.66
C ARG A 178 14.18 -50.31 36.68
N LEU A 179 13.27 -49.45 37.15
CA LEU A 179 13.52 -48.50 38.23
C LEU A 179 13.34 -49.16 39.60
N CYS A 180 14.32 -48.95 40.48
CA CYS A 180 14.33 -49.39 41.87
C CYS A 180 14.43 -48.18 42.80
N GLU A 181 13.70 -48.26 43.93
CA GLU A 181 13.54 -47.17 44.89
C GLU A 181 13.92 -47.61 46.31
N SER A 182 14.50 -46.71 47.09
CA SER A 182 14.74 -46.92 48.53
C SER A 182 14.68 -45.60 49.30
N PRO A 183 14.32 -45.57 50.59
CA PRO A 183 14.39 -44.36 51.40
C PRO A 183 15.81 -43.78 51.44
N VAL A 184 15.92 -42.46 51.63
CA VAL A 184 17.15 -41.80 52.05
C VAL A 184 17.28 -41.98 53.55
N GLU A 185 18.35 -42.62 54.01
CA GLU A 185 18.70 -42.76 55.43
C GLU A 185 19.19 -41.45 56.04
#